data_AF-A0A932WUC3-F1
#
_entry.id   AF-A0A932WUC3-F1
#
_cell.length_a   1.000
_cell.length_b   1.000
_cell.length_c   1.000
_cell.angle_alpha   90.00
_cell.angle_beta   90.00
_cell.angle_gamma   90.00
#
_symmetry.space_group_name_H-M   'P 1'
#
loop_
_entity.id
_entity.type
_entity.pdbx_description
1 polymer ?
#
loop_
_entity_poly.entity_id
_entity_poly.type
_entity_poly.pdbx_seq_one_letter_code
_entity_poly.pdbx_strand_id
1 'polypeptide(L)'
;MRKRATKQQIAVTIGLLVAVSAAGYWWWPHIWWSFLLSRNNVKIPAVKVTEIPAARPGAGWFVVHAGALSFRLPREMAAEAECSVSKSQNSLDLKSPTHEVSFMVPSVLPEKQQQTITSIPGAPDRSRIELLVESYRAGTDDFRWTMSRSALARHQMLVQLWQMYPHEGIQAAETRSDKELGGLLIFHESGSHAMFEWQAKSGKAIGLFKFSAVNGLLNVDDIRAVCLSVACDESKLGTDLTKDQLALMADSIEIAPD
;
A
#
# COMPACT_ATOMS: atom_id res chain seq x y z
N MET A 1 -49.24 5.25 -51.41
CA MET A 1 -49.57 4.05 -50.62
C MET A 1 -48.38 3.68 -49.73
N ARG A 2 -48.50 3.73 -48.39
CA ARG A 2 -47.44 3.25 -47.48
C ARG A 2 -47.47 1.71 -47.47
N LYS A 3 -46.38 1.06 -47.90
CA LYS A 3 -46.23 -0.41 -47.79
C LYS A 3 -46.24 -0.79 -46.30
N ARG A 4 -47.15 -1.67 -45.89
CA ARG A 4 -47.18 -2.22 -44.52
C ARG A 4 -45.98 -3.15 -44.33
N ALA A 5 -45.34 -3.07 -43.17
CA ALA A 5 -44.24 -3.96 -42.81
C ALA A 5 -44.71 -5.42 -42.76
N THR A 6 -43.90 -6.33 -43.29
CA THR A 6 -44.21 -7.76 -43.23
C THR A 6 -43.94 -8.31 -41.82
N LYS A 7 -44.60 -9.41 -41.44
CA LYS A 7 -44.34 -10.09 -40.15
C LYS A 7 -42.86 -10.43 -39.97
N GLN A 8 -42.16 -10.77 -41.05
CA GLN A 8 -40.72 -11.02 -41.06
C GLN A 8 -39.91 -9.76 -40.75
N GLN A 9 -40.27 -8.61 -41.33
CA GLN A 9 -39.61 -7.33 -41.02
C GLN A 9 -39.81 -6.94 -39.55
N ILE A 10 -41.00 -7.15 -39.00
CA ILE A 10 -41.29 -6.90 -37.57
C ILE A 10 -40.44 -7.82 -36.68
N ALA A 11 -40.40 -9.12 -36.96
CA ALA A 11 -39.60 -10.08 -36.18
C ALA A 11 -38.10 -9.78 -36.21
N VAL A 12 -37.55 -9.44 -37.38
CA VAL A 12 -36.14 -9.03 -37.53
C VAL A 12 -35.87 -7.75 -36.75
N THR A 13 -36.78 -6.78 -36.79
CA THR A 13 -36.63 -5.50 -36.07
C THR A 13 -36.63 -5.72 -34.55
N ILE A 14 -37.55 -6.53 -34.04
CA ILE A 14 -37.60 -6.88 -32.61
C ILE A 14 -36.33 -7.62 -32.20
N GLY A 15 -35.88 -8.60 -33.00
CA GLY A 15 -34.64 -9.34 -32.73
C GLY A 15 -33.41 -8.44 -32.67
N LEU A 16 -33.29 -7.48 -33.60
CA LEU A 16 -32.21 -6.49 -33.59
C LEU A 16 -32.27 -5.59 -32.36
N LEU A 17 -33.45 -5.10 -31.98
CA LEU A 17 -33.61 -4.28 -30.78
C LEU A 17 -33.18 -5.04 -29.51
N VAL A 18 -33.61 -6.30 -29.37
CA VAL A 18 -33.21 -7.15 -28.24
C VAL A 18 -31.70 -7.37 -28.23
N ALA A 19 -31.08 -7.66 -29.38
CA ALA A 19 -29.64 -7.85 -29.47
C ALA A 19 -28.85 -6.59 -29.11
N VAL A 20 -29.28 -5.42 -29.58
CA VAL A 20 -28.67 -4.12 -29.25
C VAL A 20 -28.82 -3.79 -27.78
N SER A 21 -30.01 -4.01 -27.19
CA SER A 21 -30.24 -3.79 -25.75
C SER A 21 -29.40 -4.75 -24.89
N ALA A 22 -29.31 -6.03 -25.28
CA ALA A 22 -28.48 -7.01 -24.58
C ALA A 22 -26.99 -6.65 -24.66
N ALA A 23 -26.50 -6.23 -25.83
CA ALA A 23 -25.13 -5.75 -26.01
C ALA A 23 -24.88 -4.49 -25.17
N GLY A 24 -25.78 -3.51 -25.22
CA GLY A 24 -25.68 -2.29 -24.41
C GLY A 24 -25.62 -2.59 -22.92
N TYR A 25 -26.49 -3.47 -22.42
CA TYR A 25 -26.45 -3.92 -21.02
C TYR A 25 -25.15 -4.64 -20.67
N TRP A 26 -24.66 -5.52 -21.56
CA TRP A 26 -23.42 -6.26 -21.33
C TRP A 26 -22.21 -5.34 -21.18
N TRP A 27 -22.10 -4.36 -22.08
CA TRP A 27 -20.95 -3.46 -22.24
C TRP A 27 -21.04 -2.16 -21.44
N TRP A 28 -22.20 -1.83 -20.86
CA TRP A 28 -22.41 -0.60 -20.10
C TRP A 28 -21.35 -0.35 -19.02
N PRO A 29 -20.94 -1.34 -18.19
CA PRO A 29 -19.89 -1.12 -17.18
C PRO A 29 -18.55 -0.66 -17.78
N HIS A 30 -18.16 -1.23 -18.93
CA HIS A 30 -16.93 -0.86 -19.65
C HIS A 30 -17.01 0.56 -20.23
N ILE A 31 -18.16 0.90 -20.84
CA ILE A 31 -18.40 2.24 -21.38
C ILE A 31 -18.34 3.28 -20.27
N TRP A 32 -19.04 3.02 -19.16
CA TRP A 32 -19.07 3.91 -18.00
C TRP A 32 -17.67 4.10 -17.40
N TRP A 33 -16.91 3.02 -17.24
CA TRP A 33 -15.54 3.09 -16.74
C TRP A 33 -14.62 3.91 -17.65
N SER A 34 -14.63 3.61 -18.95
CA SER A 34 -13.82 4.36 -19.93
C SER A 34 -14.19 5.84 -19.96
N PHE A 35 -15.48 6.16 -19.82
CA PHE A 35 -15.96 7.53 -19.71
C PHE A 35 -15.43 8.22 -18.45
N LEU A 36 -15.47 7.56 -17.29
CA LEU A 36 -14.96 8.12 -16.03
C LEU A 36 -13.46 8.41 -16.08
N LEU A 37 -12.65 7.48 -16.60
CA LEU A 37 -11.21 7.68 -16.76
C LEU A 37 -10.91 8.88 -17.66
N SER A 38 -11.59 8.97 -18.82
CA SER A 38 -11.40 10.06 -19.78
C SER A 38 -11.87 11.40 -19.23
N ARG A 39 -13.06 11.46 -18.60
CA ARG A 39 -13.64 12.70 -18.09
C ARG A 39 -12.81 13.32 -16.96
N ASN A 40 -12.24 12.49 -16.10
CA ASN A 40 -11.46 12.93 -14.95
C ASN A 40 -9.96 13.02 -15.24
N ASN A 41 -9.53 12.72 -16.48
CA ASN A 41 -8.12 12.67 -16.87
C ASN A 41 -7.25 11.82 -15.91
N VAL A 42 -7.82 10.71 -15.42
CA VAL A 42 -7.13 9.83 -14.46
C VAL A 42 -6.16 8.96 -15.25
N LYS A 43 -4.87 9.13 -14.99
CA LYS A 43 -3.80 8.29 -15.49
C LYS A 43 -3.02 7.73 -14.31
N ILE A 44 -3.18 6.44 -14.05
CA ILE A 44 -2.46 5.76 -12.99
C ILE A 44 -1.51 4.78 -13.68
N PRO A 45 -0.19 5.00 -13.62
CA PRO A 45 0.76 4.06 -14.18
C PRO A 45 0.80 2.79 -13.34
N ALA A 46 1.02 1.66 -14.00
CA ALA A 46 1.41 0.44 -13.31
C ALA A 46 2.86 0.58 -12.82
N VAL A 47 3.08 0.29 -11.55
CA VAL A 47 4.40 0.30 -10.92
C VAL A 47 4.96 -1.11 -10.95
N LYS A 48 6.23 -1.25 -11.33
CA LYS A 48 6.93 -2.53 -11.24
C LYS A 48 7.13 -2.88 -9.77
N VAL A 49 6.56 -4.02 -9.36
CA VAL A 49 6.69 -4.55 -8.00
C VAL A 49 7.58 -5.79 -7.99
N THR A 50 8.74 -5.70 -7.35
CA THR A 50 9.69 -6.82 -7.17
C THR A 50 9.78 -7.26 -5.71
N GLU A 51 10.50 -8.33 -5.41
CA GLU A 51 10.84 -8.68 -4.02
C GLU A 51 11.99 -7.80 -3.53
N ILE A 52 12.01 -7.48 -2.23
CA ILE A 52 13.16 -6.80 -1.61
C ILE A 52 14.38 -7.74 -1.73
N PRO A 53 15.46 -7.33 -2.42
CA PRO A 53 16.68 -8.13 -2.47
C PRO A 53 17.20 -8.40 -1.05
N ALA A 54 17.71 -9.60 -0.80
CA ALA A 54 18.35 -9.91 0.46
C ALA A 54 19.56 -8.98 0.69
N ALA A 55 19.36 -7.92 1.47
CA ALA A 55 20.40 -7.01 1.91
C ALA A 55 20.96 -7.52 3.24
N ARG A 56 22.28 -7.65 3.34
CA ARG A 56 22.93 -7.89 4.62
C ARG A 56 23.21 -6.54 5.28
N PRO A 57 22.87 -6.36 6.56
CA PRO A 57 23.40 -5.24 7.33
C PRO A 57 24.92 -5.24 7.22
N GLY A 58 25.52 -4.09 6.91
CA GLY A 58 26.96 -3.87 7.06
C GLY A 58 27.41 -3.98 8.51
N ALA A 59 28.68 -3.67 8.80
CA ALA A 59 29.14 -3.56 10.19
C ALA A 59 28.62 -2.28 10.87
N GLY A 60 28.38 -2.31 12.18
CA GLY A 60 28.04 -1.12 12.97
C GLY A 60 26.58 -0.69 12.94
N TRP A 61 25.66 -1.66 12.89
CA TRP A 61 24.22 -1.39 13.00
C TRP A 61 23.79 -1.25 14.46
N PHE A 62 22.70 -0.52 14.66
CA PHE A 62 22.07 -0.36 15.96
C PHE A 62 20.73 -1.07 15.96
N VAL A 63 20.43 -1.78 17.03
CA VAL A 63 19.11 -2.34 17.29
C VAL A 63 18.28 -1.27 17.99
N VAL A 64 17.06 -1.07 17.49
CA VAL A 64 16.07 -0.15 18.04
C VAL A 64 14.89 -0.95 18.57
N HIS A 65 14.54 -0.72 19.84
CA HIS A 65 13.35 -1.29 20.47
C HIS A 65 12.35 -0.20 20.86
N ALA A 66 11.15 -0.28 20.31
CA ALA A 66 10.03 0.63 20.60
C ALA A 66 8.76 -0.19 20.90
N GLY A 67 8.62 -0.62 22.16
CA GLY A 67 7.50 -1.43 22.61
C GLY A 67 7.50 -2.82 21.96
N ALA A 68 6.45 -3.15 21.20
CA ALA A 68 6.37 -4.39 20.44
C ALA A 68 7.23 -4.40 19.17
N LEU A 69 7.67 -3.22 18.70
CA LEU A 69 8.43 -3.10 17.47
C LEU A 69 9.93 -3.20 17.74
N SER A 70 10.62 -3.97 16.90
CA SER A 70 12.08 -3.99 16.83
C SER A 70 12.55 -3.92 15.39
N PHE A 71 13.65 -3.20 15.16
CA PHE A 71 14.27 -3.08 13.85
C PHE A 71 15.73 -2.65 14.03
N ARG A 72 16.50 -2.64 12.95
CA ARG A 72 17.89 -2.21 12.93
C ARG A 72 18.02 -0.97 12.09
N LEU A 73 18.92 -0.06 12.49
CA LEU A 73 19.29 1.13 11.75
C LEU A 73 20.81 1.17 11.50
N PRO A 74 21.26 1.72 10.36
CA PRO A 74 22.67 1.99 10.16
C PRO A 74 23.14 3.07 11.13
N ARG A 75 24.44 3.07 11.46
CA ARG A 75 25.05 4.05 12.39
C ARG A 75 24.67 5.49 12.07
N GLU A 76 24.67 5.86 10.80
CA GLU A 76 24.39 7.22 10.33
C GLU A 76 22.96 7.69 10.67
N MET A 77 22.01 6.77 10.81
CA MET A 77 20.62 7.05 11.17
C MET A 77 20.35 6.94 12.68
N ALA A 78 21.29 6.42 13.47
CA ALA A 78 21.05 6.02 14.86
C ALA A 78 21.95 6.72 15.89
N ALA A 79 23.25 6.88 15.61
CA ALA A 79 24.24 7.26 16.63
C ALA A 79 24.04 8.67 17.20
N GLU A 80 23.47 9.58 16.40
CA GLU A 80 23.18 10.97 16.76
C GLU A 80 21.69 11.28 16.59
N ALA A 81 20.84 10.24 16.61
CA ALA A 81 19.42 10.42 16.40
C ALA A 81 18.74 10.95 17.66
N GLU A 82 18.05 12.07 17.52
CA GLU A 82 17.11 12.54 18.53
C GLU A 82 15.74 11.89 18.28
N CYS A 83 15.17 11.26 19.31
CA CYS A 83 13.84 10.68 19.26
C CYS A 83 12.79 11.70 19.74
N SER A 84 11.71 11.86 18.99
CA SER A 84 10.61 12.75 19.36
C SER A 84 9.25 12.19 18.95
N VAL A 85 8.18 12.66 19.58
CA VAL A 85 6.82 12.27 19.19
C VAL A 85 6.45 12.99 17.90
N SER A 86 6.05 12.22 16.88
CA SER A 86 5.62 12.77 15.60
C SER A 86 4.30 13.54 15.73
N LYS A 87 4.05 14.44 14.77
CA LYS A 87 2.70 15.04 14.63
C LYS A 87 1.66 14.01 14.21
N SER A 88 2.10 12.93 13.57
CA SER A 88 1.26 11.80 13.17
C SER A 88 0.84 11.00 14.40
N GLN A 89 -0.39 10.51 14.43
CA GLN A 89 -0.87 9.68 15.53
C GLN A 89 0.00 8.42 15.69
N ASN A 90 0.29 8.04 16.94
CA ASN A 90 1.03 6.82 17.29
C ASN A 90 2.39 6.65 16.61
N SER A 91 3.08 7.74 16.28
CA SER A 91 4.36 7.68 15.57
C SER A 91 5.47 8.41 16.31
N LEU A 92 6.69 7.88 16.17
CA LEU A 92 7.93 8.48 16.66
C LEU A 92 8.81 8.88 15.48
N ASP A 93 9.54 9.97 15.63
CA ASP A 93 10.51 10.48 14.66
C ASP A 93 11.91 10.33 15.24
N LEU A 94 12.80 9.64 14.53
CA LEU A 94 14.24 9.61 14.77
C LEU A 94 14.93 10.55 13.77
N LYS A 95 15.52 11.61 14.28
CA LYS A 95 16.15 12.67 13.45
C LYS A 95 17.65 12.68 13.67
N SER A 96 18.38 12.41 12.61
CA SER A 96 19.83 12.56 12.52
C SER A 96 20.16 13.75 11.61
N PRO A 97 21.43 14.22 11.56
CA PRO A 97 21.82 15.31 10.68
C PRO A 97 21.60 15.02 9.18
N THR A 98 21.57 13.75 8.79
CA THR A 98 21.50 13.33 7.38
C THR A 98 20.18 12.67 7.02
N HIS A 99 19.45 12.10 7.98
CA HIS A 99 18.23 11.33 7.74
C HIS A 99 17.17 11.56 8.82
N GLU A 100 15.92 11.41 8.42
CA GLU A 100 14.75 11.32 9.29
C GLU A 100 14.04 10.00 9.05
N VAL A 101 13.79 9.26 10.13
CA VAL A 101 13.00 8.02 10.13
C VAL A 101 11.80 8.20 11.04
N SER A 102 10.61 8.30 10.46
CA SER A 102 9.36 8.27 11.21
C SER A 102 8.80 6.87 11.19
N PHE A 103 8.39 6.32 12.33
CA PHE A 103 7.76 5.02 12.38
C PHE A 103 6.56 4.99 13.33
N MET A 104 5.55 4.23 12.94
CA MET A 104 4.37 3.99 13.78
C MET A 104 4.69 2.93 14.83
N VAL A 105 4.43 3.23 16.09
CA VAL A 105 4.48 2.24 17.17
C VAL A 105 3.22 1.38 17.07
N PRO A 106 3.35 0.05 16.87
CA PRO A 106 2.19 -0.80 16.62
C PRO A 106 1.34 -0.95 17.89
N SER A 107 0.03 -0.82 17.71
CA SER A 107 -0.98 -1.16 18.71
C SER A 107 -1.90 -2.26 18.17
N VAL A 108 -2.68 -2.88 19.06
CA VAL A 108 -3.69 -3.86 18.65
C VAL A 108 -4.71 -3.16 17.75
N LEU A 109 -4.85 -3.64 16.51
CA LEU A 109 -5.91 -3.15 15.63
C LEU A 109 -7.29 -3.50 16.21
N PRO A 110 -8.24 -2.56 16.25
CA PRO A 110 -9.62 -2.87 16.61
C PRO A 110 -10.20 -3.96 15.70
N GLU A 111 -10.97 -4.90 16.24
CA GLU A 111 -11.56 -6.03 15.47
C GLU A 111 -12.30 -5.56 14.21
N LYS A 112 -13.03 -4.44 14.30
CA LYS A 112 -13.71 -3.84 13.14
C LYS A 112 -12.72 -3.48 12.03
N GLN A 113 -11.55 -2.94 12.36
CA GLN A 113 -10.53 -2.59 11.36
C GLN A 113 -9.83 -3.85 10.81
N GLN A 114 -9.63 -4.88 11.63
CA GLN A 114 -9.15 -6.19 11.16
C GLN A 114 -10.11 -6.80 10.12
N GLN A 115 -11.42 -6.63 10.31
CA GLN A 115 -12.46 -7.10 9.40
C GLN A 115 -12.64 -6.19 8.16
N THR A 116 -12.54 -4.87 8.28
CA THR A 116 -12.64 -3.96 7.12
C THR A 116 -11.55 -4.22 6.08
N ILE A 117 -10.38 -4.64 6.54
CA ILE A 117 -9.24 -4.98 5.68
C ILE A 117 -9.52 -6.24 4.82
N THR A 118 -10.32 -7.18 5.34
CA THR A 118 -10.71 -8.42 4.63
C THR A 118 -12.01 -8.28 3.84
N SER A 119 -12.76 -7.19 4.03
CA SER A 119 -14.07 -6.99 3.43
C SER A 119 -14.06 -6.25 2.08
N ILE A 120 -12.91 -6.12 1.41
CA ILE A 120 -12.88 -5.48 0.08
C ILE A 120 -13.65 -6.40 -0.91
N PRO A 121 -14.76 -5.92 -1.51
CA PRO A 121 -15.62 -6.76 -2.34
C PRO A 121 -14.85 -7.38 -3.52
N GLY A 122 -14.79 -8.72 -3.56
CA GLY A 122 -14.09 -9.47 -4.62
C GLY A 122 -12.68 -9.95 -4.27
N ALA A 123 -12.22 -9.75 -3.03
CA ALA A 123 -10.95 -10.31 -2.55
C ALA A 123 -11.00 -10.78 -1.07
N PRO A 124 -11.94 -11.66 -0.70
CA PRO A 124 -12.18 -12.04 0.70
C PRO A 124 -10.99 -12.74 1.40
N ASP A 125 -10.05 -13.29 0.63
CA ASP A 125 -8.95 -14.13 1.16
C ASP A 125 -7.57 -13.47 1.05
N ARG A 126 -7.49 -12.16 0.79
CA ARG A 126 -6.21 -11.45 0.62
C ARG A 126 -5.93 -10.52 1.78
N SER A 127 -4.66 -10.50 2.21
CA SER A 127 -4.16 -9.54 3.18
C SER A 127 -4.15 -8.12 2.60
N ARG A 128 -4.10 -7.11 3.49
CA ARG A 128 -4.00 -5.70 3.09
C ARG A 128 -2.82 -5.46 2.16
N ILE A 129 -1.66 -6.00 2.54
CA ILE A 129 -0.41 -5.82 1.80
C ILE A 129 -0.51 -6.45 0.42
N GLU A 130 -1.13 -7.63 0.28
CA GLU A 130 -1.33 -8.24 -1.04
C GLU A 130 -2.24 -7.39 -1.93
N LEU A 131 -3.29 -6.80 -1.37
CA LEU A 131 -4.18 -5.90 -2.12
C LEU A 131 -3.49 -4.61 -2.55
N LEU A 132 -2.66 -4.03 -1.68
CA LEU A 132 -1.82 -2.89 -2.04
C LEU A 132 -0.85 -3.28 -3.16
N VAL A 133 -0.13 -4.39 -3.02
CA VAL A 133 0.78 -4.88 -4.07
C VAL A 133 0.08 -5.03 -5.42
N GLU A 134 -1.15 -5.54 -5.43
CA GLU A 134 -1.93 -5.64 -6.66
C GLU A 134 -2.41 -4.29 -7.19
N SER A 135 -2.74 -3.32 -6.32
CA SER A 135 -3.10 -1.98 -6.76
C SER A 135 -1.93 -1.30 -7.46
N TYR A 136 -0.72 -1.42 -6.90
CA TYR A 136 0.50 -0.90 -7.51
C TYR A 136 0.77 -1.49 -8.88
N ARG A 137 0.46 -2.77 -9.10
CA ARG A 137 0.59 -3.44 -10.41
C ARG A 137 -0.50 -3.07 -11.41
N ALA A 138 -1.62 -2.51 -10.95
CA ALA A 138 -2.76 -2.18 -11.80
C ALA A 138 -2.66 -0.72 -12.27
N GLY A 139 -2.49 -0.53 -13.58
CA GLY A 139 -2.54 0.77 -14.23
C GLY A 139 -3.85 0.99 -14.98
N THR A 140 -4.25 2.24 -15.20
CA THR A 140 -5.43 2.55 -16.04
C THR A 140 -5.31 1.99 -17.45
N ASP A 141 -4.07 1.85 -17.94
CA ASP A 141 -3.75 1.29 -19.25
C ASP A 141 -3.94 -0.23 -19.33
N ASP A 142 -4.21 -0.92 -18.22
CA ASP A 142 -4.51 -2.36 -18.22
C ASP A 142 -5.95 -2.66 -18.63
N PHE A 143 -6.83 -1.65 -18.69
CA PHE A 143 -8.21 -1.82 -19.13
C PHE A 143 -8.27 -2.48 -20.52
N ARG A 144 -9.10 -3.53 -20.64
CA ARG A 144 -9.41 -4.17 -21.93
C ARG A 144 -10.92 -4.30 -22.05
N TRP A 145 -11.44 -3.98 -23.23
CA TRP A 145 -12.84 -4.26 -23.57
C TRP A 145 -13.18 -5.75 -23.40
N THR A 146 -12.23 -6.65 -23.65
CA THR A 146 -12.44 -8.10 -23.50
C THR A 146 -12.52 -8.60 -22.06
N MET A 147 -12.32 -7.73 -21.04
CA MET A 147 -12.47 -8.14 -19.64
C MET A 147 -13.88 -8.65 -19.36
N SER A 148 -13.98 -9.79 -18.67
CA SER A 148 -15.25 -10.21 -18.07
C SER A 148 -15.74 -9.16 -17.07
N ARG A 149 -17.03 -9.19 -16.71
CA ARG A 149 -17.57 -8.27 -15.70
C ARG A 149 -16.86 -8.38 -14.34
N SER A 150 -16.49 -9.59 -13.92
CA SER A 150 -15.73 -9.81 -12.68
C SER A 150 -14.30 -9.28 -12.79
N ALA A 151 -13.63 -9.45 -13.93
CA ALA A 151 -12.30 -8.91 -14.17
C ALA A 151 -12.32 -7.37 -14.18
N LEU A 152 -13.31 -6.77 -14.83
CA LEU A 152 -13.51 -5.31 -14.82
C LEU A 152 -13.76 -4.80 -13.41
N ALA A 153 -14.66 -5.43 -12.65
CA ALA A 153 -14.95 -5.03 -11.27
C ALA A 153 -13.70 -5.09 -10.38
N ARG A 154 -12.90 -6.15 -10.50
CA ARG A 154 -11.61 -6.25 -9.79
C ARG A 154 -10.63 -5.17 -10.23
N HIS A 155 -10.50 -4.91 -11.52
CA HIS A 155 -9.64 -3.85 -12.04
C HIS A 155 -10.07 -2.47 -11.52
N GLN A 156 -11.37 -2.16 -11.56
CA GLN A 156 -11.93 -0.93 -10.99
C GLN A 156 -11.62 -0.79 -9.51
N MET A 157 -11.80 -1.85 -8.74
CA MET A 157 -11.46 -1.89 -7.31
C MET A 157 -9.97 -1.58 -7.09
N LEU A 158 -9.06 -2.27 -7.79
CA LEU A 158 -7.62 -2.05 -7.66
C LEU A 158 -7.21 -0.62 -8.05
N VAL A 159 -7.79 -0.07 -9.12
CA VAL A 159 -7.54 1.32 -9.54
C VAL A 159 -8.14 2.31 -8.54
N GLN A 160 -9.28 2.02 -7.91
CA GLN A 160 -9.87 2.87 -6.88
C GLN A 160 -9.05 2.88 -5.57
N LEU A 161 -8.29 1.81 -5.27
CA LEU A 161 -7.38 1.80 -4.12
C LEU A 161 -6.34 2.93 -4.19
N TRP A 162 -5.99 3.41 -5.40
CA TRP A 162 -5.14 4.59 -5.57
C TRP A 162 -5.66 5.84 -4.87
N GLN A 163 -6.98 6.02 -4.72
CA GLN A 163 -7.54 7.16 -4.00
C GLN A 163 -7.22 7.12 -2.50
N MET A 164 -7.03 5.92 -1.95
CA MET A 164 -6.63 5.73 -0.56
C MET A 164 -5.11 5.69 -0.40
N TYR A 165 -4.40 5.26 -1.44
CA TYR A 165 -2.94 5.12 -1.48
C TYR A 165 -2.40 5.75 -2.77
N PRO A 166 -2.21 7.08 -2.79
CA PRO A 166 -1.85 7.77 -4.03
C PRO A 166 -0.50 7.29 -4.55
N HIS A 167 -0.47 6.82 -5.80
CA HIS A 167 0.74 6.32 -6.46
C HIS A 167 1.60 7.42 -7.11
N GLU A 168 1.31 8.70 -6.86
CA GLU A 168 1.97 9.81 -7.56
C GLU A 168 3.45 9.94 -7.11
N GLY A 169 4.34 10.10 -8.10
CA GLY A 169 5.77 10.26 -7.86
C GLY A 169 6.44 9.00 -7.29
N ILE A 170 5.96 7.81 -7.66
CA ILE A 170 6.53 6.53 -7.22
C ILE A 170 7.35 5.92 -8.35
N GLN A 171 8.62 5.66 -8.06
CA GLN A 171 9.57 5.08 -8.99
C GLN A 171 9.52 3.55 -9.01
N ALA A 172 9.44 2.94 -7.83
CA ALA A 172 9.52 1.51 -7.66
C ALA A 172 8.82 1.07 -6.37
N ALA A 173 8.37 -0.17 -6.35
CA ALA A 173 7.86 -0.83 -5.17
C ALA A 173 8.47 -2.21 -5.00
N GLU A 174 8.72 -2.62 -3.77
CA GLU A 174 9.36 -3.87 -3.40
C GLU A 174 8.59 -4.55 -2.27
N THR A 175 8.50 -5.88 -2.28
CA THR A 175 7.72 -6.63 -1.30
C THR A 175 8.59 -7.48 -0.41
N ARG A 176 8.19 -7.58 0.85
CA ARG A 176 8.66 -8.59 1.80
C ARG A 176 7.48 -9.50 2.14
N SER A 177 7.69 -10.81 2.11
CA SER A 177 6.71 -11.77 2.61
C SER A 177 7.45 -12.93 3.26
N ASP A 178 7.43 -12.96 4.59
CA ASP A 178 7.98 -14.06 5.36
C ASP A 178 6.88 -14.69 6.25
N LYS A 179 7.27 -15.50 7.23
CA LYS A 179 6.32 -16.21 8.10
C LYS A 179 5.69 -15.30 9.17
N GLU A 180 6.29 -14.16 9.45
CA GLU A 180 5.89 -13.28 10.56
C GLU A 180 5.16 -12.04 10.04
N LEU A 181 5.62 -11.46 8.92
CA LEU A 181 5.05 -10.25 8.36
C LEU A 181 5.04 -10.23 6.82
N GLY A 182 4.12 -9.42 6.29
CA GLY A 182 4.14 -8.94 4.91
C GLY A 182 4.45 -7.45 4.90
N GLY A 183 5.17 -6.97 3.90
CA GLY A 183 5.46 -5.56 3.74
C GLY A 183 5.62 -5.12 2.30
N LEU A 184 5.44 -3.82 2.09
CA LEU A 184 5.54 -3.11 0.82
C LEU A 184 6.40 -1.86 1.03
N LEU A 185 7.59 -1.88 0.45
CA LEU A 185 8.52 -0.77 0.37
C LEU A 185 8.29 0.00 -0.92
N ILE A 186 8.18 1.31 -0.84
CA ILE A 186 7.88 2.22 -1.95
C ILE A 186 8.98 3.27 -1.99
N PHE A 187 9.55 3.49 -3.17
CA PHE A 187 10.52 4.56 -3.42
C PHE A 187 9.90 5.65 -4.26
N HIS A 188 10.05 6.89 -3.81
CA HIS A 188 9.62 8.06 -4.59
C HIS A 188 10.63 8.39 -5.70
N GLU A 189 10.17 8.99 -6.78
CA GLU A 189 10.97 9.43 -7.93
C GLU A 189 12.07 10.42 -7.56
N SER A 190 11.91 11.19 -6.48
CA SER A 190 12.96 12.08 -5.98
C SER A 190 14.17 11.33 -5.43
N GLY A 191 14.02 10.05 -5.05
CA GLY A 191 15.01 9.26 -4.33
C GLY A 191 15.32 9.74 -2.90
N SER A 192 14.72 10.85 -2.47
CA SER A 192 14.88 11.42 -1.12
C SER A 192 13.87 10.87 -0.10
N HIS A 193 12.84 10.14 -0.57
CA HIS A 193 11.80 9.58 0.28
C HIS A 193 11.53 8.11 -0.04
N ALA A 194 11.29 7.33 1.01
CA ALA A 194 10.81 5.97 0.91
C ALA A 194 9.78 5.68 2.00
N MET A 195 8.90 4.72 1.76
CA MET A 195 7.84 4.34 2.69
C MET A 195 7.76 2.83 2.78
N PHE A 196 7.71 2.26 3.98
CA PHE A 196 7.53 0.83 4.20
C PHE A 196 6.29 0.57 5.03
N GLU A 197 5.25 0.08 4.38
CA GLU A 197 4.04 -0.42 5.03
C GLU A 197 4.19 -1.89 5.35
N TRP A 198 3.83 -2.31 6.56
CA TRP A 198 3.87 -3.72 6.93
C TRP A 198 2.65 -4.14 7.74
N GLN A 199 2.38 -5.44 7.72
CA GLN A 199 1.31 -6.10 8.46
C GLN A 199 1.82 -7.44 9.00
N ALA A 200 1.59 -7.72 10.28
CA ALA A 200 1.84 -9.03 10.86
C ALA A 200 0.92 -10.08 10.22
N LYS A 201 1.40 -11.31 10.02
CA LYS A 201 0.61 -12.39 9.39
C LYS A 201 -0.65 -12.77 10.16
N SER A 202 -0.68 -12.51 11.47
CA SER A 202 -1.88 -12.68 12.30
C SER A 202 -2.99 -11.67 11.96
N GLY A 203 -2.64 -10.54 11.31
CA GLY A 203 -3.53 -9.41 11.05
C GLY A 203 -3.71 -8.45 12.23
N LYS A 204 -3.14 -8.73 13.41
CA LYS A 204 -3.36 -7.93 14.64
C LYS A 204 -2.59 -6.61 14.68
N ALA A 205 -1.44 -6.56 14.01
CA ALA A 205 -0.58 -5.38 13.97
C ALA A 205 -0.29 -4.94 12.53
N ILE A 206 -0.25 -3.63 12.35
CA ILE A 206 0.28 -2.97 11.15
C ILE A 206 1.26 -1.90 11.58
N GLY A 207 2.13 -1.51 10.67
CA GLY A 207 3.03 -0.40 10.88
C GLY A 207 3.40 0.28 9.58
N LEU A 208 4.03 1.43 9.76
CA LEU A 208 4.47 2.29 8.69
C LEU A 208 5.81 2.88 9.08
N PHE A 209 6.78 2.80 8.20
CA PHE A 209 8.01 3.59 8.26
C PHE A 209 7.99 4.60 7.12
N LYS A 210 8.46 5.82 7.40
CA LYS A 210 8.77 6.85 6.42
C LYS A 210 10.23 7.23 6.59
N PHE A 211 10.96 7.19 5.48
CA PHE A 211 12.36 7.55 5.42
C PHE A 211 12.48 8.82 4.60
N SER A 212 13.26 9.79 5.09
CA SER A 212 13.57 11.02 4.37
C SER A 212 15.05 11.35 4.50
N ALA A 213 15.70 11.68 3.38
CA ALA A 213 17.04 12.26 3.39
C ALA A 213 16.93 13.76 3.67
N VAL A 214 17.71 14.26 4.64
CA VAL A 214 17.80 15.70 4.93
C VAL A 214 18.59 16.39 3.81
N ASN A 215 19.65 15.73 3.32
CA ASN A 215 20.47 16.20 2.21
C ASN A 215 20.76 15.03 1.25
N GLY A 216 20.41 15.17 -0.03
CA GLY A 216 20.74 14.19 -1.06
C GLY A 216 19.70 13.07 -1.22
N LEU A 217 20.20 11.86 -1.47
CA LEU A 217 19.39 10.67 -1.77
C LEU A 217 19.49 9.65 -0.64
N LEU A 218 18.43 8.86 -0.45
CA LEU A 218 18.46 7.73 0.45
C LEU A 218 19.40 6.64 -0.08
N ASN A 219 20.17 6.03 0.81
CA ASN A 219 20.85 4.79 0.50
C ASN A 219 19.82 3.64 0.45
N VAL A 220 19.48 3.23 -0.77
CA VAL A 220 18.47 2.19 -1.02
C VAL A 220 18.77 0.88 -0.30
N ASP A 221 20.04 0.47 -0.22
CA ASP A 221 20.40 -0.80 0.41
C ASP A 221 20.27 -0.75 1.94
N ASP A 222 20.56 0.41 2.55
CA ASP A 222 20.29 0.62 3.97
C ASP A 222 18.79 0.58 4.26
N ILE A 223 17.97 1.26 3.45
CA ILE A 223 16.50 1.23 3.62
C ILE A 223 15.96 -0.20 3.51
N ARG A 224 16.41 -0.96 2.51
CA ARG A 224 16.03 -2.38 2.35
C ARG A 224 16.42 -3.21 3.57
N ALA A 225 17.65 -3.03 4.08
CA ALA A 225 18.13 -3.75 5.26
C ALA A 225 17.33 -3.38 6.53
N VAL A 226 16.98 -2.11 6.73
CA VAL A 226 16.04 -1.69 7.80
C VAL A 226 14.72 -2.44 7.64
N CYS A 227 14.11 -2.39 6.46
CA CYS A 227 12.82 -3.03 6.20
C CYS A 227 12.84 -4.55 6.38
N LEU A 228 13.95 -5.22 6.06
CA LEU A 228 14.15 -6.66 6.29
C LEU A 228 14.40 -7.00 7.76
N SER A 229 14.87 -6.06 8.57
CA SER A 229 15.13 -6.26 10.00
C SER A 229 13.90 -6.04 10.89
N VAL A 230 12.82 -5.45 10.36
CA VAL A 230 11.59 -5.21 11.13
C VAL A 230 11.05 -6.53 11.67
N ALA A 231 10.70 -6.53 12.96
CA ALA A 231 10.01 -7.59 13.67
C ALA A 231 9.03 -7.00 14.69
N CYS A 232 7.93 -7.71 14.94
CA CYS A 232 6.88 -7.30 15.86
C CYS A 232 6.56 -8.42 16.86
N ASP A 233 6.80 -8.16 18.13
CA ASP A 233 6.41 -9.05 19.23
C ASP A 233 4.94 -8.78 19.61
N GLU A 234 4.04 -9.54 19.00
CA GLU A 234 2.59 -9.34 19.17
C GLU A 234 2.10 -9.55 20.61
N SER A 235 2.90 -10.18 21.48
CA SER A 235 2.57 -10.35 22.90
C SER A 235 2.68 -9.05 23.70
N LYS A 236 3.41 -8.05 23.17
CA LYS A 236 3.64 -6.74 23.79
C LYS A 236 2.76 -5.63 23.22
N LEU A 237 1.80 -5.96 22.36
CA LEU A 237 0.92 -4.95 21.77
C LEU A 237 0.00 -4.33 22.83
N GLY A 238 0.03 -3.01 22.93
CA GLY A 238 -0.87 -2.23 23.77
C GLY A 238 -2.22 -1.94 23.11
N THR A 239 -3.21 -1.58 23.93
CA THR A 239 -4.53 -1.10 23.49
C THR A 239 -4.52 0.42 23.44
N ASP A 240 -4.12 0.98 22.30
CA ASP A 240 -3.96 2.42 22.02
C ASP A 240 -2.98 3.19 22.90
N LEU A 241 -2.04 3.88 22.25
CA LEU A 241 -1.02 4.69 22.93
C LEU A 241 -1.48 6.14 23.03
N THR A 242 -1.47 6.70 24.24
CA THR A 242 -1.63 8.14 24.45
C THR A 242 -0.36 8.89 24.05
N LYS A 243 -0.47 10.22 23.84
CA LYS A 243 0.71 11.05 23.55
C LYS A 243 1.75 11.00 24.68
N ASP A 244 1.31 10.94 25.93
CA ASP A 244 2.19 10.86 27.09
C ASP A 244 2.93 9.51 27.11
N GLN A 245 2.26 8.42 26.74
CA GLN A 245 2.90 7.11 26.59
C GLN A 245 3.92 7.11 25.45
N LEU A 246 3.62 7.76 24.32
CA LEU A 246 4.58 7.92 23.22
C LEU A 246 5.79 8.76 23.64
N ALA A 247 5.59 9.81 24.42
CA ALA A 247 6.68 10.63 24.94
C ALA A 247 7.58 9.83 25.88
N LEU A 248 6.99 9.07 26.82
CA LEU A 248 7.74 8.16 27.69
C LEU A 248 8.50 7.10 26.89
N MET A 249 7.91 6.58 25.81
CA MET A 249 8.60 5.62 24.92
C MET A 249 9.73 6.27 24.12
N ALA A 250 9.57 7.52 23.69
CA ALA A 250 10.63 8.27 23.02
C ALA A 250 11.83 8.47 23.95
N ASP A 251 11.58 8.78 25.22
CA ASP A 251 12.61 8.94 26.25
C ASP A 251 13.26 7.60 26.64
N SER A 252 12.54 6.49 26.49
CA SER A 252 13.00 5.14 26.84
C SER A 252 13.42 4.29 25.65
N ILE A 253 13.59 4.88 24.46
CA ILE A 253 13.93 4.11 23.26
C ILE A 253 15.35 3.56 23.42
N GLU A 254 15.49 2.24 23.34
CA GLU A 254 16.79 1.59 23.44
C GLU A 254 17.41 1.54 22.05
N ILE A 255 18.51 2.29 21.88
CA ILE A 255 19.34 2.29 20.67
C ILE A 255 20.71 1.75 21.09
N ALA A 256 20.96 0.47 20.80
CA ALA A 256 22.18 -0.21 21.21
C ALA A 256 22.95 -0.73 19.98
N PRO A 257 24.29 -0.70 19.98
CA PRO A 257 25.09 -1.39 18.96
C PRO A 257 24.75 -2.89 18.96
N ASP A 258 24.56 -3.47 17.77
CA ASP A 258 24.41 -4.93 17.57
C ASP A 258 25.72 -5.69 17.83
#